data_AF-A0A285D657-F1
#
_entry.id   AF-A0A285D657-F1
#
_cell.length_a   1.000
_cell.length_b   1.000
_cell.length_c   1.000
_cell.angle_alpha   90.00
_cell.angle_beta   90.00
_cell.angle_gamma   90.00
#
_symmetry.space_group_name_H-M   'P 1'
#
loop_
_entity.id
_entity.type
_entity.pdbx_description
1 polymer ?
#
loop_
_entity_poly.entity_id
_entity_poly.type
_entity_poly.pdbx_seq_one_letter_code
_entity_poly.pdbx_strand_id
1 'polypeptide(L)'
;MNSFLSYLKNASPSTYNALKGHTPGSSGFNSAWKQLAQTNAKQFDALQHGFIKQSHYDPAANSIKNSLGIDINKYSPAVQNVLWSTAVQHGSGGALNVFRNAGIRSGMSEAEIIQRVYAERGANNGQKYFSRSSSQVRQSVVNRFQREMQDALKMLGG
;
A
#
# COMPACT_ATOMS: atom_id res chain seq x y z
N MET A 1 12.40 4.35 -6.16
CA MET A 1 13.35 5.29 -5.52
C MET A 1 13.34 6.67 -6.16
N ASN A 2 13.53 6.80 -7.48
CA ASN A 2 13.58 8.13 -8.15
C ASN A 2 12.33 9.00 -7.93
N SER A 3 11.13 8.40 -7.92
CA SER A 3 9.89 9.12 -7.61
C SER A 3 9.83 9.62 -6.17
N PHE A 4 10.39 8.87 -5.21
CA PHE A 4 10.49 9.30 -3.82
C PHE A 4 11.48 10.47 -3.68
N LEU A 5 12.64 10.40 -4.33
CA LEU A 5 13.58 11.53 -4.37
C LEU A 5 12.96 12.78 -5.00
N SER A 6 12.13 12.60 -6.04
CA SER A 6 11.41 13.71 -6.67
C SER A 6 10.37 14.32 -5.74
N TYR A 7 9.61 13.49 -5.00
CA TYR A 7 8.69 13.95 -3.95
C TYR A 7 9.41 14.77 -2.87
N LEU A 8 10.59 14.30 -2.42
CA LEU A 8 11.37 14.97 -1.39
C LEU A 8 11.83 16.39 -1.80
N LYS A 9 11.98 16.69 -3.08
CA LYS A 9 12.38 18.04 -3.55
C LYS A 9 11.48 19.15 -2.97
N ASN A 10 10.19 18.86 -2.86
CA ASN A 10 9.21 19.81 -2.32
C ASN A 10 8.86 19.50 -0.86
N ALA A 11 8.73 18.22 -0.51
CA ALA A 11 8.28 17.81 0.82
C ALA A 11 9.34 18.00 1.92
N SER A 12 10.62 17.85 1.58
CA SER A 12 11.74 18.06 2.50
C SER A 12 13.05 18.29 1.72
N PRO A 13 13.34 19.55 1.32
CA PRO A 13 14.57 19.88 0.61
C PRO A 13 15.85 19.44 1.35
N SER A 14 15.84 19.44 2.68
CA SER A 14 16.97 18.97 3.50
C SER A 14 17.20 17.46 3.33
N THR A 15 16.15 16.64 3.45
CA THR A 15 16.21 15.20 3.21
C THR A 15 16.58 14.89 1.76
N TYR A 16 16.04 15.65 0.80
CA TYR A 16 16.44 15.53 -0.61
C TYR A 16 17.94 15.80 -0.80
N ASN A 17 18.46 16.89 -0.24
CA ASN A 17 19.87 17.25 -0.35
C ASN A 17 20.81 16.20 0.26
N ALA A 18 20.41 15.56 1.36
CA ALA A 18 21.16 14.47 1.97
C ALA A 18 21.24 13.21 1.09
N LEU A 19 20.29 13.01 0.16
CA LEU A 19 20.21 11.82 -0.68
C LEU A 19 20.61 12.05 -2.14
N LYS A 20 20.41 13.26 -2.69
CA LYS A 20 20.51 13.56 -4.14
C LYS A 20 21.91 13.33 -4.74
N GLY A 21 22.96 13.39 -3.92
CA GLY A 21 24.35 13.20 -4.34
C GLY A 21 24.80 11.73 -4.38
N HIS A 22 23.93 10.80 -4.00
CA HIS A 22 24.24 9.39 -3.95
C HIS A 22 23.33 8.59 -4.88
N THR A 23 23.92 7.68 -5.65
CA THR A 23 23.16 6.75 -6.50
C THR A 23 22.37 5.76 -5.62
N PRO A 24 21.05 5.58 -5.81
CA PRO A 24 20.28 4.56 -5.13
C PRO A 24 20.96 3.19 -5.16
N GLY A 25 21.08 2.54 -4.00
CA GLY A 25 21.74 1.24 -3.84
C GLY A 25 23.26 1.31 -3.63
N SER A 26 23.89 2.47 -3.81
CA SER A 26 25.30 2.67 -3.45
C SER A 26 25.52 2.64 -1.93
N SER A 27 26.75 2.36 -1.51
CA SER A 27 27.15 2.43 -0.09
C SER A 27 26.89 3.82 0.50
N GLY A 28 27.22 4.89 -0.22
CA GLY A 28 26.96 6.28 0.19
C GLY A 28 25.47 6.55 0.42
N PHE A 29 24.62 6.07 -0.50
CA PHE A 29 23.16 6.22 -0.36
C PHE A 29 22.64 5.47 0.87
N ASN A 30 23.07 4.22 1.04
CA ASN A 30 22.64 3.38 2.17
C ASN A 30 23.08 3.98 3.52
N SER A 31 24.27 4.56 3.60
CA SER A 31 24.76 5.24 4.80
C SER A 31 23.94 6.50 5.11
N ALA A 32 23.72 7.37 4.11
CA ALA A 32 22.91 8.57 4.29
C ALA A 32 21.46 8.24 4.69
N TRP A 33 20.88 7.20 4.09
CA TRP A 33 19.55 6.71 4.43
C TRP A 33 19.46 6.24 5.87
N LYS A 34 20.42 5.42 6.33
CA LYS A 34 20.49 4.94 7.71
C LYS A 34 20.65 6.10 8.69
N GLN A 35 21.47 7.09 8.35
CA GLN A 35 21.65 8.27 9.19
C GLN A 35 20.34 9.04 9.33
N LEU A 36 19.60 9.29 8.24
CA LEU A 36 18.29 9.95 8.30
C LEU A 36 17.27 9.16 9.14
N ALA A 37 17.27 7.83 9.01
CA ALA A 37 16.41 6.96 9.80
C ALA A 37 16.75 6.96 11.30
N GLN A 38 17.99 7.34 11.67
CA GLN A 38 18.41 7.45 13.07
C GLN A 38 18.20 8.86 13.64
N THR A 39 18.62 9.89 12.91
CA THR A 39 18.64 11.27 13.43
C THR A 39 17.28 11.95 13.33
N ASN A 40 16.50 11.63 12.29
CA ASN A 40 15.21 12.27 11.99
C ASN A 40 14.09 11.22 11.83
N ALA A 41 14.14 10.14 12.61
CA ALA A 41 13.30 8.95 12.44
C ALA A 41 11.81 9.27 12.18
N LYS A 42 11.18 10.06 13.05
CA LYS A 42 9.75 10.41 12.94
C LYS A 42 9.44 11.20 11.67
N GLN A 43 10.28 12.19 11.34
CA GLN A 43 10.08 13.00 10.13
C GLN A 43 10.31 12.16 8.87
N PHE A 44 11.34 11.31 8.88
CA PHE A 44 11.67 10.47 7.73
C PHE A 44 10.62 9.36 7.50
N ASP A 45 10.05 8.81 8.56
CA ASP A 45 8.89 7.92 8.50
C ASP A 45 7.66 8.64 7.92
N ALA A 46 7.34 9.84 8.42
CA ALA A 46 6.24 10.65 7.90
C ALA A 46 6.41 11.00 6.42
N LEU A 47 7.64 11.26 5.96
CA LEU A 47 7.92 11.51 4.54
C LEU A 47 7.68 10.26 3.68
N GLN A 48 8.11 9.09 4.14
CA GLN A 48 7.88 7.82 3.45
C GLN A 48 6.39 7.48 3.41
N HIS A 49 5.69 7.61 4.54
CA HIS A 49 4.25 7.39 4.63
C HIS A 49 3.50 8.37 3.73
N GLY A 50 3.80 9.66 3.79
CA GLY A 50 3.19 10.69 2.94
C GLY A 50 3.41 10.43 1.45
N PHE A 51 4.61 9.99 1.06
CA PHE A 51 4.88 9.60 -0.32
C PHE A 51 4.01 8.43 -0.77
N ILE A 52 3.94 7.34 0.02
CA ILE A 52 3.11 6.18 -0.35
C ILE A 52 1.64 6.56 -0.39
N LYS A 53 1.18 7.42 0.53
CA LYS A 53 -0.18 7.95 0.51
C LYS A 53 -0.48 8.65 -0.82
N GLN A 54 0.35 9.62 -1.20
CA GLN A 54 0.15 10.42 -2.40
C GLN A 54 0.29 9.60 -3.70
N SER A 55 1.23 8.64 -3.73
CA SER A 55 1.54 7.89 -4.96
C SER A 55 0.70 6.64 -5.16
N HIS A 56 0.14 6.05 -4.10
CA HIS A 56 -0.61 4.79 -4.17
C HIS A 56 -2.01 4.91 -3.58
N TYR A 57 -2.12 5.30 -2.31
CA TYR A 57 -3.38 5.26 -1.58
C TYR A 57 -4.40 6.27 -2.12
N ASP A 58 -4.04 7.56 -2.22
CA ASP A 58 -4.97 8.62 -2.65
C ASP A 58 -5.49 8.39 -4.07
N PRO A 59 -4.65 8.03 -5.07
CA PRO A 59 -5.15 7.67 -6.39
C PRO A 59 -6.09 6.47 -6.36
N ALA A 60 -5.82 5.46 -5.52
CA ALA A 60 -6.67 4.28 -5.41
C ALA A 60 -8.03 4.62 -4.76
N ALA A 61 -8.02 5.35 -3.65
CA ALA A 61 -9.23 5.80 -2.94
C ALA A 61 -10.12 6.65 -3.84
N ASN A 62 -9.53 7.62 -4.55
CA ASN A 62 -10.25 8.47 -5.50
C ASN A 62 -10.84 7.65 -6.65
N SER A 63 -10.09 6.69 -7.20
CA SER A 63 -10.55 5.86 -8.30
C SER A 63 -11.71 4.94 -7.88
N ILE A 64 -11.66 4.38 -6.67
CA ILE A 64 -12.75 3.58 -6.08
C ILE A 64 -13.97 4.45 -5.82
N LYS A 65 -13.80 5.65 -5.25
CA LYS A 65 -14.89 6.60 -5.04
C LYS A 65 -15.60 6.97 -6.35
N ASN A 66 -14.83 7.31 -7.38
CA ASN A 66 -15.37 7.72 -8.67
C ASN A 66 -16.01 6.55 -9.44
N SER A 67 -15.45 5.34 -9.35
CA SER A 67 -15.92 4.20 -10.15
C SER A 67 -16.99 3.36 -9.47
N LEU A 68 -16.94 3.24 -8.14
CA LEU A 68 -17.82 2.36 -7.36
C LEU A 68 -18.78 3.15 -6.44
N GLY A 69 -18.60 4.48 -6.31
CA GLY A 69 -19.40 5.32 -5.43
C GLY A 69 -19.07 5.15 -3.94
N ILE A 70 -17.89 4.60 -3.61
CA ILE A 70 -17.50 4.25 -2.24
C ILE A 70 -16.33 5.10 -1.79
N ASP A 71 -16.54 5.90 -0.74
CA ASP A 71 -15.48 6.71 -0.17
C ASP A 71 -14.76 5.95 0.95
N ILE A 72 -13.68 5.23 0.60
CA ILE A 72 -12.90 4.41 1.54
C ILE A 72 -12.37 5.23 2.74
N ASN A 73 -12.18 6.54 2.58
CA ASN A 73 -11.71 7.41 3.67
C ASN A 73 -12.75 7.60 4.78
N LYS A 74 -14.02 7.21 4.54
CA LYS A 74 -15.09 7.23 5.55
C LYS A 74 -15.18 5.92 6.35
N TYR A 75 -14.43 4.90 5.96
CA TYR A 75 -14.35 3.63 6.65
C TYR A 75 -13.26 3.66 7.73
N SER A 76 -13.27 2.67 8.60
CA SER A 76 -12.30 2.53 9.68
C SER A 76 -10.85 2.44 9.19
N PRO A 77 -9.86 2.71 10.07
CA PRO A 77 -8.45 2.50 9.75
C PRO A 77 -8.14 1.08 9.26
N ALA A 78 -8.94 0.08 9.64
CA ALA A 78 -8.80 -1.28 9.15
C ALA A 78 -9.01 -1.36 7.62
N VAL A 79 -10.13 -0.83 7.11
CA VAL A 79 -10.43 -0.83 5.67
C VAL A 79 -9.47 0.07 4.89
N GLN A 80 -9.07 1.21 5.48
CA GLN A 80 -8.05 2.08 4.89
C GLN A 80 -6.71 1.34 4.75
N ASN A 81 -6.28 0.58 5.76
CA ASN A 81 -5.08 -0.25 5.69
C ASN A 81 -5.19 -1.37 4.64
N VAL A 82 -6.37 -1.95 4.46
CA VAL A 82 -6.60 -2.92 3.36
C VAL A 82 -6.41 -2.26 2.00
N LEU A 83 -6.98 -1.07 1.79
CA LEU A 83 -6.75 -0.33 0.55
C LEU A 83 -5.27 0.02 0.38
N TRP A 84 -4.59 0.46 1.44
CA TRP A 84 -3.17 0.77 1.43
C TRP A 84 -2.32 -0.42 1.00
N SER A 85 -2.47 -1.58 1.65
CA SER A 85 -1.75 -2.82 1.29
C SER A 85 -2.05 -3.21 -0.16
N THR A 86 -3.30 -3.09 -0.59
CA THR A 86 -3.71 -3.45 -1.95
C THR A 86 -3.09 -2.50 -2.98
N ALA A 87 -3.11 -1.19 -2.74
CA ALA A 87 -2.54 -0.19 -3.65
C ALA A 87 -1.02 -0.28 -3.74
N VAL A 88 -0.32 -0.59 -2.63
CA VAL A 88 1.12 -0.84 -2.65
C VAL A 88 1.45 -2.10 -3.46
N GLN A 89 0.68 -3.17 -3.31
CA GLN A 89 0.96 -4.45 -3.96
C GLN A 89 0.58 -4.49 -5.45
N HIS A 90 -0.51 -3.83 -5.83
CA HIS A 90 -1.11 -3.92 -7.17
C HIS A 90 -1.13 -2.58 -7.93
N GLY A 91 -0.63 -1.50 -7.33
CA GLY A 91 -0.81 -0.14 -7.85
C GLY A 91 -2.25 0.36 -7.66
N SER A 92 -2.49 1.64 -7.94
CA SER A 92 -3.81 2.26 -7.78
C SER A 92 -4.88 1.67 -8.69
N GLY A 93 -4.54 1.44 -9.97
CA GLY A 93 -5.44 0.79 -10.94
C GLY A 93 -5.72 -0.67 -10.59
N GLY A 94 -4.71 -1.40 -10.11
CA GLY A 94 -4.89 -2.77 -9.65
C GLY A 94 -5.75 -2.85 -8.39
N ALA A 95 -5.62 -1.91 -7.46
CA ALA A 95 -6.49 -1.83 -6.29
C ALA A 95 -7.95 -1.58 -6.66
N LEU A 96 -8.22 -0.66 -7.59
CA LEU A 96 -9.57 -0.47 -8.14
C LEU A 96 -10.12 -1.76 -8.75
N ASN A 97 -9.31 -2.49 -9.52
CA ASN A 97 -9.72 -3.76 -10.13
C ASN A 97 -10.03 -4.83 -9.09
N VAL A 98 -9.21 -4.95 -8.05
CA VAL A 98 -9.45 -5.86 -6.93
C VAL A 98 -10.77 -5.53 -6.23
N PHE A 99 -10.99 -4.27 -5.85
CA PHE A 99 -12.23 -3.86 -5.17
C PHE A 99 -13.47 -4.08 -6.05
N ARG A 100 -13.37 -3.80 -7.35
CA ARG A 100 -14.44 -4.07 -8.31
C ARG A 100 -14.73 -5.57 -8.43
N ASN A 101 -13.70 -6.38 -8.62
CA ASN A 101 -13.85 -7.83 -8.82
C ASN A 101 -14.30 -8.56 -7.56
N ALA A 102 -13.95 -8.04 -6.38
CA ALA A 102 -14.48 -8.48 -5.08
C ALA A 102 -15.96 -8.13 -4.88
N GLY A 103 -16.56 -7.34 -5.79
CA GLY A 103 -17.96 -6.94 -5.75
C GLY A 103 -18.27 -5.95 -4.65
N ILE A 104 -17.30 -5.13 -4.25
CA ILE A 104 -17.48 -4.16 -3.17
C ILE A 104 -18.47 -3.07 -3.59
N ARG A 105 -19.46 -2.84 -2.73
CA ARG A 105 -20.56 -1.87 -2.94
C ARG A 105 -20.96 -1.20 -1.62
N SER A 106 -21.66 -0.07 -1.72
CA SER A 106 -22.18 0.65 -0.56
C SER A 106 -23.12 -0.23 0.28
N GLY A 107 -23.11 -0.04 1.60
CA GLY A 107 -23.91 -0.79 2.57
C GLY A 107 -23.33 -2.13 3.02
N MET A 108 -22.20 -2.58 2.47
CA MET A 108 -21.48 -3.75 3.00
C MET A 108 -20.85 -3.45 4.36
N SER A 109 -20.83 -4.46 5.23
CA SER A 109 -20.08 -4.38 6.49
C SER A 109 -18.58 -4.29 6.23
N GLU A 110 -17.83 -3.66 7.13
CA GLU A 110 -16.37 -3.53 7.00
C GLU A 110 -15.68 -4.90 7.02
N ALA A 111 -16.16 -5.83 7.86
CA ALA A 111 -15.63 -7.20 7.92
C ALA A 111 -15.83 -7.93 6.58
N GLU A 112 -17.01 -7.77 5.95
CA GLU A 112 -17.28 -8.34 4.63
C GLU A 112 -16.38 -7.73 3.55
N ILE A 113 -16.16 -6.40 3.57
CA ILE A 113 -15.24 -5.73 2.64
C ILE A 113 -13.84 -6.32 2.76
N ILE A 114 -13.31 -6.41 3.98
CA ILE A 114 -11.97 -6.96 4.26
C ILE A 114 -11.86 -8.38 3.70
N GLN A 115 -12.79 -9.26 4.05
CA GLN A 115 -12.77 -10.67 3.64
C GLN A 115 -12.84 -10.82 2.12
N ARG A 116 -13.76 -10.09 1.45
CA ARG A 116 -13.92 -10.15 -0.01
C ARG A 116 -12.69 -9.65 -0.74
N VAL A 117 -12.09 -8.53 -0.30
CA VAL A 117 -10.87 -7.99 -0.92
C VAL A 117 -9.71 -8.98 -0.81
N TYR A 118 -9.48 -9.59 0.36
CA TYR A 118 -8.40 -10.57 0.51
C TYR A 118 -8.66 -11.88 -0.22
N ALA A 119 -9.91 -12.36 -0.24
CA ALA A 119 -10.30 -13.54 -1.03
C ALA A 119 -10.03 -13.31 -2.51
N GLU A 120 -10.39 -12.14 -3.03
CA GLU A 120 -10.12 -11.74 -4.40
C GLU A 120 -8.62 -11.65 -4.69
N ARG A 121 -7.84 -10.99 -3.83
CA ARG A 121 -6.36 -10.88 -3.99
C ARG A 121 -5.69 -12.26 -4.02
N GLY A 122 -6.16 -13.19 -3.21
CA GLY A 122 -5.66 -14.57 -3.13
C GLY A 122 -6.24 -15.54 -4.17
N ALA A 123 -7.17 -15.09 -5.03
CA ALA A 123 -7.93 -15.95 -5.91
C ALA A 123 -7.05 -16.86 -6.78
N ASN A 124 -7.53 -18.10 -6.98
CA ASN A 124 -6.85 -19.16 -7.71
C ASN A 124 -5.45 -19.46 -7.14
N ASN A 125 -5.31 -19.47 -5.81
CA ASN A 125 -4.03 -19.59 -5.10
C ASN A 125 -2.99 -18.59 -5.64
N GLY A 126 -3.40 -17.33 -5.78
CA GLY A 126 -2.60 -16.23 -6.32
C GLY A 126 -2.45 -16.22 -7.84
N GLN A 127 -2.90 -17.25 -8.57
CA GLN A 127 -2.75 -17.32 -10.03
C GLN A 127 -3.42 -16.15 -10.75
N LYS A 128 -4.51 -15.58 -10.19
CA LYS A 128 -5.24 -14.47 -10.81
C LYS A 128 -4.39 -13.21 -10.99
N TYR A 129 -3.57 -12.88 -10.00
CA TYR A 129 -2.77 -11.65 -9.97
C TYR A 129 -1.26 -11.87 -10.07
N PHE A 130 -0.81 -13.12 -9.87
CA PHE A 130 0.60 -13.51 -9.86
C PHE A 130 0.87 -14.70 -10.78
N SER A 131 0.20 -14.76 -11.93
CA SER A 131 0.28 -15.86 -12.90
C SER A 131 1.71 -16.17 -13.39
N ARG A 132 2.57 -15.15 -13.42
CA ARG A 132 3.98 -15.23 -13.84
C ARG A 132 4.93 -15.60 -12.71
N SER A 133 4.48 -15.59 -11.45
CA SER A 133 5.29 -15.98 -10.30
C SER A 133 5.35 -17.49 -10.15
N SER A 134 6.38 -18.03 -9.50
CA SER A 134 6.45 -19.46 -9.18
C SER A 134 5.34 -19.87 -8.18
N SER A 135 5.05 -21.16 -8.08
CA SER A 135 4.08 -21.68 -7.11
C SER A 135 4.46 -21.32 -5.67
N GLN A 136 5.75 -21.38 -5.32
CA GLN A 136 6.25 -21.01 -4.00
C GLN A 136 6.03 -19.52 -3.70
N VAL A 137 6.27 -18.63 -4.68
CA VAL A 137 6.02 -17.20 -4.51
C VAL A 137 4.54 -16.93 -4.36
N ARG A 138 3.68 -17.56 -5.18
CA ARG A 138 2.22 -17.42 -5.05
C ARG A 138 1.74 -17.87 -3.68
N GLN A 139 2.20 -19.02 -3.20
CA GLN A 139 1.84 -19.53 -1.87
C GLN A 139 2.27 -18.57 -0.76
N SER A 140 3.49 -18.02 -0.82
CA SER A 140 3.98 -17.05 0.15
C SER A 140 3.09 -15.79 0.21
N VAL A 141 2.69 -15.28 -0.96
CA VAL A 141 1.82 -14.11 -1.09
C VAL A 141 0.40 -14.41 -0.56
N VAL A 142 -0.18 -15.57 -0.90
CA VAL A 142 -1.50 -15.97 -0.37
C VAL A 142 -1.47 -16.13 1.14
N ASN A 143 -0.42 -16.74 1.70
CA ASN A 143 -0.24 -16.87 3.15
C ASN A 143 -0.13 -15.48 3.81
N ARG A 144 0.52 -14.51 3.15
CA ARG A 144 0.58 -13.12 3.62
C ARG A 144 -0.81 -12.49 3.66
N PHE A 145 -1.61 -12.67 2.61
CA PHE A 145 -2.98 -12.14 2.54
C PHE A 145 -3.88 -12.70 3.65
N GLN A 146 -3.74 -13.98 3.98
CA GLN A 146 -4.46 -14.57 5.12
C GLN A 146 -4.09 -13.88 6.44
N ARG A 147 -2.81 -13.61 6.69
CA ARG A 147 -2.37 -12.90 7.91
C ARG A 147 -2.87 -11.46 7.94
N GLU A 148 -2.67 -10.70 6.87
CA GLU A 148 -3.13 -9.31 6.78
C GLU A 148 -4.66 -9.19 6.95
N MET A 149 -5.43 -10.16 6.46
CA MET A 149 -6.88 -10.22 6.66
C MET A 149 -7.23 -10.37 8.15
N GLN A 150 -6.56 -11.30 8.84
CA GLN A 150 -6.81 -11.52 10.27
C GLN A 150 -6.44 -10.29 11.10
N ASP A 151 -5.33 -9.64 10.78
CA ASP A 151 -4.90 -8.42 11.48
C ASP A 151 -5.88 -7.27 11.24
N ALA A 152 -6.35 -7.09 10.00
CA ALA A 152 -7.38 -6.09 9.69
C ALA A 152 -8.72 -6.38 10.37
N LEU A 153 -9.14 -7.65 10.47
CA LEU A 153 -10.37 -8.02 11.20
C LEU A 153 -10.25 -7.75 12.69
N LYS A 154 -9.08 -8.01 13.31
CA LYS A 154 -8.83 -7.68 14.72
C LYS A 154 -8.94 -6.18 14.99
N MET A 155 -8.55 -5.33 14.04
CA MET A 155 -8.70 -3.87 14.18
C MET A 155 -10.17 -3.41 14.24
N LEU A 156 -11.14 -4.21 13.78
CA LEU A 156 -12.57 -3.86 13.86
C LEU A 156 -13.21 -4.18 15.22
N GLY A 157 -12.64 -5.11 15.98
CA GLY A 157 -13.18 -5.60 17.25
C GLY A 157 -12.26 -5.38 18.45
N GLY A 158 -11.27 -4.50 18.31
CA GLY A 158 -10.39 -4.05 19.39
C GLY A 158 -10.93 -2.82 20.12
#